data_AF-A0A3B0BYB1-F1
#
_entry.id   AF-A0A3B0BYB1-F1
#
_cell.length_a   1.000
_cell.length_b   1.000
_cell.length_c   1.000
_cell.angle_alpha   90.00
_cell.angle_beta   90.00
_cell.angle_gamma   90.00
#
_symmetry.space_group_name_H-M   'P 1'
#
loop_
_entity.id
_entity.type
_entity.pdbx_description
1 polymer ?
#
loop_
_entity_poly.entity_id
_entity_poly.type
_entity_poly.pdbx_seq_one_letter_code
_entity_poly.pdbx_strand_id
1 'polypeptide(L)'
;MEHVKNQDYFLISTAICSFLGALTTVLLIFLPNPDAPDFETRSSLYDNGLYLGKLWILFIHPQVNILASLGVAYLLFKKYPLQIVFGTLFLLVWAYTEMAQQSLLIDTLNQIWRPGYVEADNEVSKNMFETLIKAANGISDSQYFLVIYGFGLGSLFYGLALAQEGGLGKWIGIALLFIGILSLSSFARYYLGVTSLNEIVNWSYKWIYTYLQPLVRIAIGVWILMEIKKRYNTTT
;
A
#
# COMPACT_ATOMS: atom_id res chain seq x y z
N MET A 1 8.62 -29.72 19.29
CA MET A 1 9.28 -28.45 19.69
C MET A 1 9.80 -27.64 18.49
N GLU A 2 10.40 -28.26 17.47
CA GLU A 2 10.96 -27.56 16.31
C GLU A 2 9.91 -26.82 15.45
N HIS A 3 8.74 -27.43 15.20
CA HIS A 3 7.63 -26.76 14.49
C HIS A 3 7.09 -25.51 15.20
N VAL A 4 7.15 -25.46 16.53
CA VAL A 4 6.70 -24.28 17.31
C VAL A 4 7.67 -23.13 17.10
N LYS A 5 8.98 -23.41 17.07
CA LYS A 5 10.01 -22.39 16.81
C LYS A 5 9.87 -21.77 15.41
N ASN A 6 9.60 -22.58 14.38
CA ASN A 6 9.47 -22.06 13.01
C ASN A 6 8.25 -21.14 12.84
N GLN A 7 7.15 -21.42 13.53
CA GLN A 7 5.95 -20.58 13.51
C GLN A 7 6.21 -19.22 14.17
N ASP A 8 6.96 -19.20 15.27
CA ASP A 8 7.29 -17.96 15.97
C ASP A 8 8.26 -17.10 15.16
N TYR A 9 9.27 -17.70 14.51
CA TYR A 9 10.16 -16.95 13.61
C TYR A 9 9.40 -16.31 12.44
N PHE A 10 8.42 -17.01 11.86
CA PHE A 10 7.54 -16.44 10.85
C PHE A 10 6.77 -15.24 11.41
N LEU A 11 6.12 -15.38 12.56
CA LEU A 11 5.34 -14.31 13.18
C LEU A 11 6.21 -13.11 13.57
N ILE A 12 7.42 -13.32 14.10
CA ILE A 12 8.38 -12.25 14.39
C ILE A 12 8.74 -11.51 13.10
N SER A 13 9.04 -12.24 12.02
CA SER A 13 9.39 -11.64 10.72
C SER A 13 8.25 -10.78 10.16
N THR A 14 7.01 -11.27 10.24
CA THR A 14 5.83 -10.50 9.81
C THR A 14 5.55 -9.28 10.70
N ALA A 15 5.82 -9.35 12.00
CA ALA A 15 5.75 -8.19 12.89
C ALA A 15 6.80 -7.11 12.52
N ILE A 16 8.04 -7.52 12.22
CA ILE A 16 9.08 -6.62 11.70
C ILE A 16 8.64 -5.98 10.39
N CYS A 17 8.09 -6.77 9.47
CA CYS A 17 7.53 -6.25 8.22
C CYS A 17 6.41 -5.23 8.44
N SER A 18 5.60 -5.39 9.50
CA SER A 18 4.58 -4.41 9.88
C SER A 18 5.19 -3.07 10.32
N PHE A 19 6.28 -3.09 11.09
CA PHE A 19 7.01 -1.87 11.46
C PHE A 19 7.70 -1.21 10.26
N LEU A 20 8.31 -2.00 9.36
CA LEU A 20 8.83 -1.49 8.09
C LEU A 20 7.72 -0.91 7.20
N GLY A 21 6.54 -1.53 7.21
CA GLY A 21 5.33 -1.01 6.58
C GLY A 21 4.93 0.35 7.12
N ALA A 22 4.98 0.54 8.44
CA ALA A 22 4.73 1.84 9.07
C ALA A 22 5.77 2.88 8.66
N LEU A 23 7.06 2.52 8.69
CA LEU A 23 8.16 3.40 8.28
C LEU A 23 8.00 3.85 6.82
N THR A 24 7.75 2.91 5.90
CA THR A 24 7.54 3.23 4.49
C THR A 24 6.30 4.11 4.30
N THR A 25 5.19 3.87 5.01
CA THR A 25 4.04 4.79 5.00
C THR A 25 4.41 6.20 5.45
N VAL A 26 5.13 6.35 6.57
CA VAL A 26 5.57 7.66 7.08
C VAL A 26 6.43 8.36 6.04
N LEU A 27 7.41 7.67 5.46
CA LEU A 27 8.26 8.23 4.42
C LEU A 27 7.46 8.68 3.20
N LEU A 28 6.48 7.89 2.75
CA LEU A 28 5.66 8.25 1.59
C LEU A 28 4.81 9.49 1.82
N ILE A 29 4.27 9.64 3.04
CA ILE A 29 3.43 10.76 3.45
C ILE A 29 4.25 12.03 3.63
N PHE A 30 5.38 11.96 4.34
CA PHE A 30 6.09 13.14 4.81
C PHE A 30 7.32 13.51 3.98
N LEU A 31 7.85 12.62 3.13
CA LEU A 31 8.88 13.02 2.17
C LEU A 31 8.27 13.99 1.15
N PRO A 32 8.95 15.11 0.84
CA PRO A 32 8.45 16.06 -0.14
C PRO A 32 8.35 15.42 -1.53
N ASN A 33 7.35 15.85 -2.30
CA ASN A 33 7.30 15.56 -3.73
C ASN A 33 7.98 16.71 -4.48
N PRO A 34 8.95 16.45 -5.36
CA PRO A 34 9.50 17.48 -6.22
C PRO A 34 8.40 18.14 -7.06
N ASP A 35 8.45 19.47 -7.18
CA ASP A 35 7.54 20.20 -8.03
C ASP A 35 7.94 20.04 -9.50
N ALA A 36 6.96 19.75 -10.35
CA ALA A 36 7.15 19.51 -11.78
C ALA A 36 5.85 19.91 -12.52
N PRO A 37 5.60 21.22 -12.67
CA PRO A 37 4.30 21.73 -13.10
C PRO A 37 4.03 21.56 -14.60
N ASP A 38 5.08 21.45 -15.40
CA ASP A 38 5.01 21.38 -16.87
C ASP A 38 5.58 20.06 -17.41
N PHE A 39 5.51 19.87 -18.72
CA PHE A 39 5.99 18.63 -19.33
C PHE A 39 7.52 18.52 -19.25
N GLU A 40 8.26 19.60 -19.48
CA GLU A 40 9.73 19.59 -19.53
C GLU A 40 10.34 19.31 -18.15
N THR A 41 9.81 19.96 -17.12
CA THR A 41 10.23 19.70 -15.74
C THR A 41 9.89 18.26 -15.31
N ARG A 42 8.74 17.72 -15.74
CA ARG A 42 8.40 16.30 -15.51
C ARG A 42 9.31 15.34 -16.28
N SER A 43 9.70 15.69 -17.50
CA SER A 43 10.64 14.88 -18.29
C SER A 43 12.02 14.82 -17.65
N SER A 44 12.39 15.81 -16.84
CA SER A 44 13.67 15.85 -16.11
C SER A 44 13.67 15.07 -14.78
N LEU A 45 12.52 14.55 -14.33
CA LEU A 45 12.41 13.85 -13.04
C LEU A 45 13.22 12.55 -12.96
N TYR A 46 13.66 11.99 -14.08
CA TYR A 46 14.49 10.77 -14.08
C TYR A 46 15.83 10.96 -13.39
N ASP A 47 16.32 12.21 -13.29
CA ASP A 47 17.58 12.54 -12.60
C ASP A 47 17.34 13.04 -11.16
N ASN A 48 16.07 13.11 -10.72
CA ASN A 48 15.74 13.56 -9.38
C ASN A 48 15.79 12.39 -8.38
N GLY A 49 16.88 12.31 -7.60
CA GLY A 49 17.09 11.23 -6.62
C GLY A 49 16.01 11.11 -5.54
N LEU A 50 15.38 12.21 -5.12
CA LEU A 50 14.28 12.17 -4.14
C LEU A 50 13.03 11.54 -4.74
N TYR A 51 12.67 11.94 -5.96
CA TYR A 51 11.54 11.36 -6.69
C TYR A 51 11.75 9.85 -6.93
N LEU A 52 12.93 9.47 -7.45
CA LEU A 52 13.27 8.06 -7.66
C LEU A 52 13.27 7.26 -6.36
N GLY A 53 13.81 7.83 -5.28
CA GLY A 53 13.78 7.24 -3.95
C GLY A 53 12.35 6.96 -3.47
N LYS A 54 11.42 7.89 -3.67
CA LYS A 54 10.00 7.66 -3.34
C LYS A 54 9.37 6.54 -4.17
N LEU A 55 9.70 6.42 -5.47
CA LEU A 55 9.21 5.31 -6.30
C LEU A 55 9.70 3.95 -5.78
N TRP A 56 10.98 3.85 -5.39
CA TRP A 56 11.52 2.63 -4.78
C TRP A 56 10.86 2.30 -3.44
N ILE A 57 10.58 3.30 -2.61
CA ILE A 57 9.82 3.10 -1.37
C ILE A 57 8.41 2.58 -1.71
N LEU A 58 7.71 3.17 -2.69
CA LEU A 58 6.41 2.67 -3.15
C LEU A 58 6.48 1.25 -3.72
N PHE A 59 7.61 0.85 -4.32
CA PHE A 59 7.79 -0.51 -4.84
C PHE A 59 7.96 -1.54 -3.72
N ILE A 60 8.69 -1.19 -2.65
CA ILE A 60 8.95 -2.07 -1.50
C ILE A 60 7.77 -2.10 -0.52
N HIS A 61 7.08 -0.97 -0.37
CA HIS A 61 5.94 -0.79 0.54
C HIS A 61 4.89 -1.93 0.47
N PRO A 62 4.34 -2.30 -0.69
CA PRO A 62 3.33 -3.36 -0.77
C PRO A 62 3.86 -4.72 -0.32
N GLN A 63 5.15 -5.01 -0.54
CA GLN A 63 5.79 -6.28 -0.20
C GLN A 63 5.86 -6.49 1.31
N VAL A 64 6.34 -5.49 2.05
CA VAL A 64 6.42 -5.59 3.52
C VAL A 64 5.04 -5.65 4.15
N ASN A 65 4.05 -4.97 3.57
CA ASN A 65 2.69 -4.96 4.10
C ASN A 65 1.92 -6.24 3.81
N ILE A 66 2.10 -6.86 2.64
CA ILE A 66 1.47 -8.17 2.39
C ILE A 66 2.07 -9.23 3.32
N LEU A 67 3.38 -9.21 3.58
CA LEU A 67 4.02 -10.11 4.54
C LEU A 67 3.46 -9.91 5.96
N ALA A 68 3.29 -8.65 6.40
CA ALA A 68 2.64 -8.37 7.69
C ALA A 68 1.20 -8.93 7.74
N SER A 69 0.41 -8.72 6.68
CA SER A 69 -0.95 -9.26 6.58
C SER A 69 -0.98 -10.79 6.59
N LEU A 70 0.01 -11.48 6.00
CA LEU A 70 0.11 -12.93 6.09
C LEU A 70 0.34 -13.42 7.53
N GLY A 71 1.03 -12.63 8.37
CA GLY A 71 1.14 -12.88 9.81
C GLY A 71 -0.24 -12.84 10.50
N VAL A 72 -1.04 -11.81 10.20
CA VAL A 72 -2.42 -11.70 10.70
C VAL A 72 -3.30 -12.83 10.16
N ALA A 73 -3.17 -13.17 8.87
CA ALA A 73 -3.88 -14.28 8.25
C ALA A 73 -3.61 -15.57 8.99
N TYR A 74 -2.33 -15.88 9.23
CA TYR A 74 -1.93 -17.10 9.93
C TYR A 74 -2.55 -17.21 11.33
N LEU A 75 -2.63 -16.10 12.07
CA LEU A 75 -3.25 -16.06 13.40
C LEU A 75 -4.77 -16.25 13.36
N LEU A 76 -5.45 -15.77 12.32
CA LEU A 76 -6.91 -15.69 12.27
C LEU A 76 -7.57 -16.73 11.34
N PHE A 77 -6.83 -17.39 10.46
CA PHE A 77 -7.37 -18.25 9.40
C PHE A 77 -8.29 -19.35 9.94
N LYS A 78 -7.92 -19.97 11.07
CA LYS A 78 -8.74 -21.03 11.69
C LYS A 78 -10.06 -20.52 12.29
N LYS A 79 -10.13 -19.24 12.66
CA LYS A 79 -11.32 -18.63 13.28
C LYS A 79 -12.23 -17.99 12.24
N TYR A 80 -11.64 -17.29 11.27
CA TYR A 80 -12.35 -16.46 10.29
C TYR A 80 -11.88 -16.75 8.85
N PRO A 81 -12.01 -18.00 8.36
CA PRO A 81 -11.37 -18.43 7.12
C PRO A 81 -11.84 -17.63 5.91
N LEU A 82 -13.15 -17.35 5.79
CA LEU A 82 -13.68 -16.63 4.63
C LEU A 82 -13.14 -15.20 4.55
N GLN A 83 -13.18 -14.47 5.66
CA GLN A 83 -12.65 -13.10 5.75
C GLN A 83 -11.16 -13.07 5.40
N ILE A 84 -10.38 -14.03 5.93
CA ILE A 84 -8.94 -14.08 5.65
C ILE A 84 -8.65 -14.46 4.19
N VAL A 85 -9.38 -15.42 3.61
CA VAL A 85 -9.19 -15.81 2.19
C VAL A 85 -9.51 -14.65 1.26
N PHE A 86 -10.70 -14.04 1.38
CA PHE A 86 -11.10 -12.93 0.52
C PHE A 86 -10.23 -11.70 0.76
N GLY A 87 -9.95 -11.37 2.03
CA GLY A 87 -9.07 -10.26 2.35
C GLY A 87 -7.68 -10.44 1.75
N THR A 88 -7.11 -11.64 1.82
CA THR A 88 -5.76 -11.91 1.31
C THR A 88 -5.74 -11.83 -0.21
N LEU A 89 -6.76 -12.33 -0.89
CA LEU A 89 -6.91 -12.20 -2.34
C LEU A 89 -6.88 -10.72 -2.77
N PHE A 90 -7.68 -9.86 -2.14
CA PHE A 90 -7.72 -8.44 -2.49
C PHE A 90 -6.43 -7.69 -2.13
N LEU A 91 -5.79 -8.03 -1.01
CA LEU A 91 -4.48 -7.47 -0.67
C LEU A 91 -3.38 -7.93 -1.63
N LEU A 92 -3.45 -9.16 -2.17
CA LEU A 92 -2.52 -9.61 -3.22
C LEU A 92 -2.73 -8.84 -4.52
N VAL A 93 -3.99 -8.59 -4.92
CA VAL A 93 -4.31 -7.74 -6.09
C VAL A 93 -3.74 -6.33 -5.90
N TRP A 94 -3.94 -5.74 -4.72
CA TRP A 94 -3.35 -4.44 -4.39
C TRP A 94 -1.83 -4.46 -4.48
N ALA A 95 -1.18 -5.38 -3.77
CA ALA A 95 0.27 -5.41 -3.66
C ALA A 95 0.93 -5.65 -5.02
N TYR A 96 0.44 -6.62 -5.79
CA TYR A 96 0.94 -6.90 -7.13
C TYR A 96 0.75 -5.71 -8.07
N THR A 97 -0.43 -5.08 -8.04
CA THR A 97 -0.71 -3.97 -8.95
C THR A 97 0.11 -2.74 -8.61
N GLU A 98 0.29 -2.43 -7.33
CA GLU A 98 1.14 -1.31 -6.88
C GLU A 98 2.61 -1.56 -7.28
N MET A 99 3.11 -2.80 -7.11
CA MET A 99 4.45 -3.16 -7.57
C MET A 99 4.60 -3.03 -9.10
N ALA A 100 3.62 -3.51 -9.88
CA ALA A 100 3.64 -3.39 -11.34
C ALA A 100 3.59 -1.94 -11.79
N GLN A 101 2.80 -1.11 -11.10
CA GLN A 101 2.73 0.33 -11.34
C GLN A 101 4.09 1.00 -11.09
N GLN A 102 4.72 0.73 -9.95
CA GLN A 102 6.02 1.31 -9.66
C GLN A 102 7.12 0.75 -10.57
N SER A 103 7.03 -0.51 -11.00
CA SER A 103 7.96 -1.07 -11.99
C SER A 103 7.89 -0.32 -13.32
N LEU A 104 6.69 -0.04 -13.83
CA LEU A 104 6.50 0.78 -15.03
C LEU A 104 7.13 2.17 -14.87
N LEU A 105 6.93 2.80 -13.71
CA LEU A 105 7.45 4.14 -13.45
C LEU A 105 8.97 4.14 -13.30
N ILE A 106 9.55 3.19 -12.57
CA ILE A 106 10.99 3.12 -12.34
C ILE A 106 11.73 2.76 -13.63
N ASP A 107 11.36 1.64 -14.25
CA ASP A 107 12.08 1.07 -15.38
C ASP A 107 11.71 1.80 -16.68
N THR A 108 10.50 1.57 -17.16
CA THR A 108 10.08 2.05 -18.48
C THR A 108 10.07 3.58 -18.57
N LEU A 109 9.46 4.27 -17.61
CA LEU A 109 9.33 5.73 -17.69
C LEU A 109 10.65 6.45 -17.38
N ASN A 110 11.36 6.06 -16.32
CA ASN A 110 12.52 6.81 -15.84
C ASN A 110 13.88 6.28 -16.33
N GLN A 111 14.02 5.01 -16.71
CA GLN A 111 15.28 4.54 -17.31
C GLN A 111 15.30 4.65 -18.83
N ILE A 112 14.13 4.67 -19.48
CA ILE A 112 14.06 4.61 -20.96
C ILE A 112 13.39 5.85 -21.55
N TRP A 113 12.12 6.11 -21.23
CA TRP A 113 11.35 7.09 -22.02
C TRP A 113 11.70 8.55 -21.74
N ARG A 114 11.93 8.92 -20.47
CA ARG A 114 12.33 10.29 -20.11
C ARG A 114 13.76 10.64 -20.59
N PRO A 115 14.79 9.80 -20.34
CA PRO A 115 16.11 10.03 -20.95
C PRO A 115 16.03 10.07 -22.47
N GLY A 116 15.31 9.14 -23.10
CA GLY A 116 15.15 9.11 -24.55
C GLY A 116 14.49 10.36 -25.13
N TYR A 117 13.51 10.95 -24.42
CA TYR A 117 12.93 12.24 -24.79
C TYR A 117 13.97 13.37 -24.78
N VAL A 118 14.79 13.43 -23.73
CA VAL A 118 15.80 14.48 -23.54
C VAL A 118 16.94 14.35 -24.57
N GLU A 119 17.34 13.13 -24.89
CA GLU A 119 18.42 12.83 -25.83
C GLU A 119 17.98 12.88 -27.31
N ALA A 120 16.66 12.91 -27.58
CA ALA A 120 16.14 12.95 -28.94
C ALA A 120 16.54 14.25 -29.66
N ASP A 121 17.18 14.06 -30.82
CA ASP A 121 17.76 15.09 -31.67
C ASP A 121 16.81 15.64 -32.76
N ASN A 122 15.65 15.01 -32.93
CA ASN A 122 14.67 15.38 -33.93
C ASN A 122 13.24 15.33 -33.38
N GLU A 123 12.36 16.12 -34.00
CA GLU A 123 10.96 16.28 -33.59
C GLU A 123 10.15 14.99 -33.68
N VAL A 124 10.48 14.07 -34.60
CA VAL A 124 9.75 12.80 -34.74
C VAL A 124 10.00 11.92 -33.51
N SER A 125 11.26 11.77 -33.10
CA SER A 125 11.65 11.03 -31.89
C SER A 125 11.07 11.68 -30.62
N LYS A 126 11.11 13.01 -30.50
CA LYS A 126 10.53 13.72 -29.36
C LYS A 126 9.03 13.47 -29.22
N ASN A 127 8.27 13.61 -30.32
CA ASN A 127 6.83 13.36 -30.32
C ASN A 127 6.48 11.90 -29.97
N MET A 128 7.30 10.95 -30.42
CA MET A 128 7.14 9.54 -30.04
C MET A 128 7.30 9.34 -28.52
N PHE A 129 8.38 9.83 -27.93
CA PHE A 129 8.59 9.69 -26.48
C PHE A 129 7.54 10.46 -25.66
N GLU A 130 7.13 11.64 -26.10
CA GLU A 130 6.06 12.38 -25.44
C GLU A 130 4.75 11.58 -25.39
N THR A 131 4.41 10.90 -26.50
CA THR A 131 3.25 10.00 -26.57
C THR A 131 3.37 8.85 -25.58
N LEU A 132 4.55 8.21 -25.49
CA LEU A 132 4.81 7.12 -24.55
C LEU A 132 4.73 7.59 -23.08
N ILE A 133 5.34 8.73 -22.75
CA ILE A 133 5.29 9.34 -21.42
C ILE A 133 3.84 9.66 -21.02
N LYS A 134 3.04 10.21 -21.94
CA LYS A 134 1.61 10.45 -21.70
C LYS A 134 0.84 9.15 -21.49
N ALA A 135 1.11 8.12 -22.29
CA ALA A 135 0.49 6.81 -22.15
C ALA A 135 0.82 6.15 -20.79
N ALA A 136 2.04 6.33 -20.27
CA ALA A 136 2.45 5.85 -18.94
C ALA A 136 1.50 6.31 -17.84
N ASN A 137 1.05 7.58 -17.90
CA ASN A 137 0.13 8.14 -16.91
C ASN A 137 -1.25 7.46 -16.96
N GLY A 138 -1.77 7.17 -18.16
CA GLY A 138 -3.05 6.48 -18.32
C GLY A 138 -3.00 5.01 -17.84
N ILE A 139 -1.90 4.32 -18.11
CA ILE A 139 -1.66 2.96 -17.61
C ILE A 139 -1.58 2.97 -16.08
N SER A 140 -0.80 3.92 -15.53
CA SER A 140 -0.65 4.10 -14.09
C SER A 140 -1.98 4.41 -13.39
N ASP A 141 -2.83 5.27 -13.95
CA ASP A 141 -4.16 5.56 -13.40
C ASP A 141 -5.09 4.33 -13.43
N SER A 142 -5.01 3.53 -14.50
CA SER A 142 -5.75 2.25 -14.60
C SER A 142 -5.28 1.22 -13.58
N GLN A 143 -3.98 1.20 -13.24
CA GLN A 143 -3.46 0.37 -12.15
C GLN A 143 -3.93 0.89 -10.79
N TYR A 144 -3.97 2.22 -10.62
CA TYR A 144 -4.43 2.85 -9.38
C TYR A 144 -5.89 2.50 -9.03
N PHE A 145 -6.74 2.27 -10.04
CA PHE A 145 -8.09 1.73 -9.86
C PHE A 145 -8.08 0.43 -9.03
N LEU A 146 -7.26 -0.53 -9.43
CA LEU A 146 -7.14 -1.82 -8.75
C LEU A 146 -6.43 -1.69 -7.40
N VAL A 147 -5.47 -0.76 -7.28
CA VAL A 147 -4.79 -0.45 -6.02
C VAL A 147 -5.80 -0.01 -4.97
N ILE A 148 -6.61 1.03 -5.23
CA ILE A 148 -7.58 1.51 -4.24
C ILE A 148 -8.63 0.43 -3.96
N TYR A 149 -9.14 -0.22 -5.00
CA TYR A 149 -10.20 -1.21 -4.86
C TYR A 149 -9.74 -2.44 -4.03
N GLY A 150 -8.58 -3.01 -4.38
CA GLY A 150 -7.97 -4.13 -3.67
C GLY A 150 -7.59 -3.78 -2.24
N PHE A 151 -6.99 -2.60 -2.02
CA PHE A 151 -6.64 -2.15 -0.67
C PHE A 151 -7.89 -1.93 0.19
N GLY A 152 -8.93 -1.32 -0.36
CA GLY A 152 -10.18 -1.06 0.32
C GLY A 152 -10.88 -2.35 0.77
N LEU A 153 -11.13 -3.27 -0.17
CA LEU A 153 -11.76 -4.55 0.16
C LEU A 153 -10.89 -5.44 1.05
N GLY A 154 -9.59 -5.50 0.79
CA GLY A 154 -8.65 -6.24 1.63
C GLY A 154 -8.69 -5.76 3.08
N SER A 155 -8.64 -4.44 3.28
CA SER A 155 -8.75 -3.81 4.60
C SER A 155 -10.09 -4.07 5.27
N LEU A 156 -11.20 -4.04 4.53
CA LEU A 156 -12.52 -4.37 5.08
C LEU A 156 -12.57 -5.80 5.62
N PHE A 157 -12.16 -6.79 4.84
CA PHE A 157 -12.25 -8.19 5.26
C PHE A 157 -11.32 -8.51 6.43
N TYR A 158 -10.09 -8.01 6.43
CA TYR A 158 -9.20 -8.12 7.60
C TYR A 158 -9.77 -7.37 8.81
N GLY A 159 -10.36 -6.21 8.58
CA GLY A 159 -11.04 -5.41 9.60
C GLY A 159 -12.19 -6.18 10.25
N LEU A 160 -13.04 -6.83 9.45
CA LEU A 160 -14.14 -7.67 9.93
C LEU A 160 -13.64 -8.87 10.77
N ALA A 161 -12.53 -9.49 10.38
CA ALA A 161 -11.94 -10.59 11.16
C ALA A 161 -11.38 -10.08 12.50
N LEU A 162 -10.56 -9.02 12.48
CA LEU A 162 -9.92 -8.46 13.66
C LEU A 162 -10.91 -7.80 14.63
N ALA A 163 -12.00 -7.21 14.13
CA ALA A 163 -13.02 -6.57 14.97
C ALA A 163 -13.76 -7.58 15.88
N GLN A 164 -13.69 -8.87 15.56
CA GLN A 164 -14.25 -9.96 16.37
C GLN A 164 -13.28 -10.43 17.48
N GLU A 165 -12.01 -10.03 17.42
CA GLU A 165 -11.05 -10.29 18.49
C GLU A 165 -11.24 -9.33 19.67
N GLY A 166 -10.60 -9.64 20.80
CA GLY A 166 -10.58 -8.76 21.99
C GLY A 166 -9.38 -7.81 22.03
N GLY A 167 -9.42 -6.82 22.92
CA GLY A 167 -8.28 -5.95 23.22
C GLY A 167 -7.80 -5.15 22.01
N LEU A 168 -6.47 -5.14 21.78
CA LEU A 168 -5.85 -4.38 20.68
C LEU A 168 -6.32 -4.87 19.30
N GLY A 169 -6.58 -6.17 19.12
CA GLY A 169 -7.06 -6.74 17.85
C GLY A 169 -8.37 -6.09 17.40
N LYS A 170 -9.32 -5.90 18.32
CA LYS A 170 -10.59 -5.22 18.06
C LYS A 170 -10.41 -3.83 17.47
N TRP A 171 -9.55 -3.03 18.10
CA TRP A 171 -9.31 -1.65 17.71
C TRP A 171 -8.59 -1.53 16.37
N ILE A 172 -7.64 -2.44 16.09
CA ILE A 172 -7.03 -2.57 14.76
C ILE A 172 -8.13 -2.90 13.74
N GLY A 173 -9.04 -3.84 14.06
CA GLY A 173 -10.14 -4.21 13.19
C GLY A 173 -11.04 -3.03 12.84
N ILE A 174 -11.47 -2.25 13.84
CA ILE A 174 -12.28 -1.04 13.64
C ILE A 174 -11.53 -0.02 12.77
N ALA A 175 -10.24 0.19 13.01
CA ALA A 175 -9.44 1.10 12.21
C ALA A 175 -9.30 0.64 10.75
N LEU A 176 -9.11 -0.66 10.51
CA LEU A 176 -9.06 -1.24 9.17
C LEU A 176 -10.42 -1.17 8.44
N LEU A 177 -11.53 -1.34 9.16
CA LEU A 177 -12.86 -1.11 8.60
C LEU A 177 -13.02 0.34 8.14
N PHE A 178 -12.64 1.30 8.99
CA PHE A 178 -12.66 2.72 8.62
C PHE A 178 -11.79 3.01 7.40
N ILE A 179 -10.55 2.51 7.39
CA ILE A 179 -9.61 2.64 6.26
C ILE A 179 -10.21 2.03 4.98
N GLY A 180 -10.83 0.86 5.06
CA GLY A 180 -11.47 0.19 3.94
C GLY A 180 -12.65 0.99 3.38
N ILE A 181 -13.56 1.46 4.24
CA ILE A 181 -14.70 2.30 3.85
C ILE A 181 -14.21 3.59 3.20
N LEU A 182 -13.21 4.25 3.79
CA LEU A 182 -12.67 5.50 3.26
C LEU A 182 -12.01 5.30 1.89
N SER A 183 -11.28 4.19 1.71
CA SER A 183 -10.66 3.83 0.44
C SER A 183 -11.71 3.57 -0.64
N LEU A 184 -12.77 2.81 -0.33
CA LEU A 184 -13.87 2.57 -1.27
C LEU A 184 -14.71 3.82 -1.56
N SER A 185 -14.81 4.73 -0.59
CA SER A 185 -15.41 6.04 -0.81
C SER A 185 -14.54 6.90 -1.74
N SER A 186 -13.22 6.81 -1.61
CA SER A 186 -12.29 7.43 -2.56
C SER A 186 -12.38 6.83 -3.96
N PHE A 187 -12.60 5.51 -4.05
CA PHE A 187 -12.88 4.85 -5.32
C PHE A 187 -14.19 5.36 -5.94
N ALA A 188 -15.27 5.42 -5.16
CA ALA A 188 -16.57 5.86 -5.64
C ALA A 188 -16.58 7.31 -6.14
N ARG A 189 -15.91 8.24 -5.43
CA ARG A 189 -15.81 9.63 -5.91
C ARG A 189 -15.02 9.75 -7.21
N TYR A 190 -13.92 9.00 -7.35
CA TYR A 190 -12.98 9.19 -8.46
C TYR A 190 -13.43 8.45 -9.72
N TYR A 191 -13.88 7.20 -9.58
CA TYR A 191 -14.22 6.34 -10.73
C TYR A 191 -15.72 6.21 -10.98
N LEU A 192 -16.57 6.45 -9.97
CA LEU A 192 -18.04 6.41 -10.14
C LEU A 192 -18.68 7.80 -10.14
N GLY A 193 -17.89 8.87 -9.99
CA GLY A 193 -18.36 10.25 -10.03
C GLY A 193 -19.26 10.66 -8.85
N VAL A 194 -19.17 9.97 -7.70
CA VAL A 194 -19.99 10.27 -6.52
C VAL A 194 -19.44 11.49 -5.77
N THR A 195 -19.78 12.68 -6.24
CA THR A 195 -19.23 13.96 -5.73
C THR A 195 -19.68 14.33 -4.32
N SER A 196 -20.80 13.78 -3.85
CA SER A 196 -21.31 14.02 -2.48
C SER A 196 -20.37 13.55 -1.37
N LEU A 197 -19.41 12.68 -1.70
CA LEU A 197 -18.40 12.19 -0.75
C LEU A 197 -17.16 13.08 -0.66
N ASN A 198 -17.00 14.07 -1.53
CA ASN A 198 -15.75 14.83 -1.65
C ASN A 198 -15.31 15.50 -0.35
N GLU A 199 -16.20 16.24 0.33
CA GLU A 199 -15.85 16.99 1.53
C GLU A 199 -15.42 16.07 2.68
N ILE A 200 -16.23 15.05 2.98
CA ILE A 200 -15.97 14.13 4.09
C ILE A 200 -14.73 13.26 3.84
N VAL A 201 -14.53 12.81 2.60
CA VAL A 201 -13.35 12.04 2.22
C VAL A 201 -12.09 12.91 2.33
N ASN A 202 -12.08 14.11 1.73
CA ASN A 202 -10.93 15.00 1.78
C ASN A 202 -10.55 15.39 3.23
N TRP A 203 -11.54 15.70 4.06
CA TRP A 203 -11.31 15.98 5.48
C TRP A 203 -10.69 14.77 6.20
N SER A 204 -11.24 13.57 5.97
CA SER A 204 -10.74 12.34 6.59
C SER A 204 -9.32 12.01 6.14
N TYR A 205 -9.00 12.21 4.86
CA TYR A 205 -7.64 12.03 4.35
C TYR A 205 -6.65 12.96 5.04
N LYS A 206 -7.00 14.25 5.13
CA LYS A 206 -6.14 15.28 5.71
C LYS A 206 -5.88 15.08 7.20
N TRP A 207 -6.91 14.73 7.97
CA TRP A 207 -6.83 14.80 9.44
C TRP A 207 -6.75 13.45 10.14
N ILE A 208 -7.24 12.38 9.52
CA ILE A 208 -7.34 11.06 10.18
C ILE A 208 -6.46 10.05 9.46
N TYR A 209 -6.75 9.76 8.20
CA TYR A 209 -6.15 8.67 7.44
C TYR A 209 -4.62 8.74 7.40
N THR A 210 -4.08 9.94 7.20
CA THR A 210 -2.65 10.23 7.14
C THR A 210 -1.90 9.72 8.38
N TYR A 211 -2.48 9.89 9.56
CA TYR A 211 -1.86 9.46 10.82
C TYR A 211 -2.29 8.05 11.22
N LEU A 212 -3.52 7.66 10.89
CA LEU A 212 -4.08 6.37 11.26
C LEU A 212 -3.36 5.22 10.56
N GLN A 213 -3.01 5.35 9.28
CA GLN A 213 -2.32 4.30 8.53
C GLN A 213 -1.03 3.79 9.21
N PRO A 214 -0.02 4.65 9.48
CA PRO A 214 1.22 4.17 10.11
C PRO A 214 0.97 3.66 11.54
N LEU A 215 0.04 4.25 12.29
CA LEU A 215 -0.31 3.77 13.63
C LEU A 215 -0.94 2.38 13.62
N VAL A 216 -1.84 2.09 12.68
CA VAL A 216 -2.43 0.77 12.51
C VAL A 216 -1.36 -0.27 12.18
N ARG A 217 -0.39 0.08 11.33
CA ARG A 217 0.74 -0.82 11.01
C ARG A 217 1.64 -1.10 12.21
N ILE A 218 1.92 -0.10 13.03
CA ILE A 218 2.63 -0.31 14.31
C ILE A 218 1.80 -1.22 15.23
N ALA A 219 0.50 -0.94 15.36
CA ALA A 219 -0.40 -1.71 16.20
C ALA A 219 -0.49 -3.18 15.77
N ILE A 220 -0.54 -3.48 14.47
CA ILE A 220 -0.50 -4.85 13.94
C ILE A 220 0.78 -5.56 14.37
N GLY A 221 1.95 -4.93 14.23
CA GLY A 221 3.23 -5.50 14.66
C GLY A 221 3.24 -5.82 16.15
N VAL A 222 2.80 -4.87 16.99
CA VAL A 222 2.67 -5.06 18.44
C VAL A 222 1.69 -6.19 18.77
N TRP A 223 0.53 -6.22 18.11
CA TRP A 223 -0.50 -7.24 18.33
C TRP A 223 0.02 -8.65 17.99
N ILE A 224 0.73 -8.82 16.87
CA ILE A 224 1.36 -10.10 16.52
C ILE A 224 2.30 -10.57 17.63
N LEU A 225 3.18 -9.69 18.13
CA LEU A 225 4.11 -10.01 19.22
C LEU A 225 3.38 -10.39 20.53
N MET A 226 2.27 -9.72 20.83
CA MET A 226 1.42 -10.06 21.98
C MET A 226 0.79 -11.45 21.82
N GLU A 227 0.33 -11.82 20.63
CA GLU A 227 -0.23 -13.15 20.37
C GLU A 227 0.83 -14.26 20.48
N ILE A 228 2.08 -14.00 20.07
CA ILE A 228 3.20 -14.91 20.33
C ILE A 228 3.38 -15.12 21.84
N LYS A 229 3.46 -14.03 22.62
CA LYS A 229 3.66 -14.10 24.07
C LYS A 229 2.53 -14.89 24.77
N LYS A 230 1.28 -14.72 24.35
CA LYS A 230 0.14 -15.46 24.91
C LYS A 230 0.29 -16.97 24.72
N ARG A 231 0.76 -17.41 23.55
CA ARG A 231 0.96 -18.84 23.23
C ARG A 231 1.97 -19.50 24.18
N TYR A 232 3.06 -18.79 24.50
CA TYR A 232 4.05 -19.24 25.48
C TYR A 232 3.45 -19.40 26.87
N ASN A 233 2.66 -18.43 27.33
CA ASN A 233 2.04 -18.50 28.66
C ASN A 233 0.98 -19.60 28.80
N THR A 234 0.37 -20.06 27.70
CA THR A 234 -0.60 -21.17 27.71
C THR A 234 0.05 -22.56 27.61
N THR A 235 1.35 -22.63 27.29
CA THR A 235 2.09 -23.91 27.14
C THR A 235 2.98 -24.25 28.34
N THR A 236 3.12 -23.33 29.29
CA THR A 236 3.71 -23.52 30.62
C THR A 236 2.63 -23.74 31.67
#